data_AF-A0A7Y4L635-F1
#
_entry.id   AF-A0A7Y4L635-F1
#
_cell.length_a   1.000
_cell.length_b   1.000
_cell.length_c   1.000
_cell.angle_alpha   90.00
_cell.angle_beta   90.00
_cell.angle_gamma   90.00
#
_symmetry.space_group_name_H-M   'P 1'
#
loop_
_entity.id
_entity.type
_entity.pdbx_description
1 polymer ?
#
loop_
_entity_poly.entity_id
_entity_poly.type
_entity_poly.pdbx_seq_one_letter_code
_entity_poly.pdbx_strand_id
1 'polypeptide(L)'
;MSAVARNRVRELMGEVMTAQGRSLPADDSADLRTIGFRSLDFSELALRVEDELGDELNFDAPGLRRISTVGDVLDFIEHLQSA
;
A
#
# COMPACT_ATOMS: atom_id res chain seq x y z
N MET A 1 -19.20 -7.40 -2.78
CA MET A 1 -18.07 -6.47 -2.55
C MET A 1 -16.87 -7.33 -2.24
N SER A 2 -15.99 -7.50 -3.23
CA SER A 2 -14.68 -8.12 -3.01
C SER A 2 -13.79 -7.03 -2.39
N ALA A 3 -12.98 -7.38 -1.40
CA ALA A 3 -11.97 -6.49 -0.85
C ALA A 3 -10.72 -7.32 -0.59
N VAL A 4 -9.56 -6.77 -0.92
CA VAL A 4 -8.26 -7.34 -0.63
C VAL A 4 -8.01 -7.17 0.87
N ALA A 5 -7.83 -8.30 1.56
CA ALA A 5 -7.57 -8.30 3.00
C ALA A 5 -6.30 -7.52 3.33
N ARG A 6 -6.27 -6.80 4.46
CA ARG A 6 -5.11 -6.02 4.92
C ARG A 6 -3.79 -6.81 4.89
N ASN A 7 -3.80 -8.06 5.35
CA ASN A 7 -2.62 -8.93 5.33
C ASN A 7 -2.14 -9.19 3.90
N ARG A 8 -3.06 -9.30 2.94
CA ARG A 8 -2.72 -9.47 1.53
C ARG A 8 -2.14 -8.20 0.94
N VAL A 9 -2.69 -7.03 1.24
CA VAL A 9 -2.08 -5.73 0.87
C VAL A 9 -0.66 -5.60 1.41
N ARG A 10 -0.43 -6.04 2.66
CA ARG A 10 0.92 -6.07 3.25
C ARG A 10 1.87 -7.01 2.50
N GLU A 11 1.42 -8.19 2.11
CA GLU A 11 2.21 -9.10 1.27
C GLU A 11 2.58 -8.45 -0.05
N LEU A 12 1.61 -7.84 -0.75
CA LEU A 12 1.84 -7.11 -2.00
C LEU A 12 2.84 -5.97 -1.82
N MET A 13 2.76 -5.20 -0.73
CA MET A 13 3.75 -4.17 -0.39
C MET A 13 5.15 -4.78 -0.22
N GLY A 14 5.24 -5.93 0.44
CA GLY A 14 6.48 -6.69 0.58
C GLY A 14 7.04 -7.16 -0.77
N GLU A 15 6.18 -7.62 -1.68
CA GLU A 15 6.57 -8.02 -3.03
C GLU A 15 7.10 -6.83 -3.85
N VAL A 16 6.45 -5.66 -3.78
CA VAL A 16 6.91 -4.41 -4.43
C VAL A 16 8.30 -4.01 -3.93
N MET A 17 8.51 -4.04 -2.62
CA MET A 17 9.81 -3.72 -2.03
C MET A 17 10.88 -4.75 -2.42
N THR A 18 10.53 -6.04 -2.41
CA THR A 18 11.44 -7.15 -2.76
C THR A 18 11.86 -7.09 -4.21
N ALA A 19 10.95 -6.72 -5.13
CA ALA A 19 11.27 -6.51 -6.54
C ALA A 19 12.37 -5.45 -6.76
N GLN A 20 12.58 -4.57 -5.77
CA GLN A 20 13.58 -3.51 -5.80
C GLN A 20 14.76 -3.77 -4.83
N GLY A 21 14.92 -5.00 -4.35
CA GLY A 21 16.02 -5.39 -3.47
C GLY A 21 15.93 -4.85 -2.04
N ARG A 22 14.74 -4.41 -1.61
CA ARG A 22 14.46 -3.93 -0.24
C ARG A 22 13.57 -4.94 0.48
N SER A 23 13.51 -4.85 1.80
CA SER A 23 12.62 -5.69 2.63
C SER A 23 11.62 -4.85 3.39
N LEU A 24 10.38 -5.34 3.46
CA LEU A 24 9.35 -4.77 4.33
C LEU A 24 9.57 -5.25 5.77
N PRO A 25 9.71 -4.35 6.76
CA PRO A 25 9.79 -4.76 8.16
C PRO A 25 8.51 -5.42 8.65
N ALA A 26 8.63 -6.25 9.70
CA ALA A 26 7.47 -6.90 10.32
C ALA A 26 6.57 -5.93 11.12
N ASP A 27 7.04 -4.71 11.40
CA ASP A 27 6.34 -3.69 12.17
C ASP A 27 5.61 -2.69 11.26
N ASP A 28 4.31 -2.49 11.49
CA ASP A 28 3.47 -1.51 10.78
C ASP A 28 3.85 -0.07 11.14
N SER A 29 4.49 0.15 12.29
CA SER A 29 4.94 1.49 12.71
C SER A 29 6.19 1.98 11.97
N ALA A 30 6.79 1.13 11.12
CA ALA A 30 7.98 1.47 10.37
C ALA A 30 7.76 2.67 9.44
N ASP A 31 8.66 3.65 9.53
CA ASP A 31 8.63 4.87 8.73
C ASP A 31 8.97 4.57 7.25
N LEU A 32 8.12 5.06 6.33
CA LEU A 32 8.24 4.84 4.90
C LEU A 32 9.55 5.39 4.33
N ARG A 33 10.04 6.53 4.83
CA ARG A 33 11.29 7.12 4.37
C ARG A 33 12.48 6.28 4.81
N THR A 34 12.43 5.71 6.02
CA THR A 34 13.47 4.82 6.54
C THR A 34 13.59 3.53 5.72
N ILE A 35 12.45 2.93 5.36
CA ILE A 35 12.44 1.71 4.53
C ILE A 35 12.55 2.02 3.02
N GLY A 36 12.63 3.31 2.70
CA GLY A 36 12.81 3.83 1.35
C GLY A 36 11.56 3.79 0.47
N PHE A 37 10.36 3.48 1.01
CA PHE A 37 9.11 3.41 0.26
C PHE A 37 8.71 4.79 -0.29
N ARG A 38 8.57 4.92 -1.61
CA ARG A 38 8.33 6.18 -2.34
C ARG A 38 7.00 6.16 -3.09
N SER A 39 6.65 7.31 -3.69
CA SER A 39 5.45 7.46 -4.50
C SER A 39 5.34 6.44 -5.64
N LEU A 40 6.46 6.03 -6.25
CA LEU A 40 6.44 5.00 -7.31
C LEU A 40 6.05 3.62 -6.75
N ASP A 41 6.58 3.26 -5.58
CA ASP A 41 6.22 2.01 -4.88
C ASP A 41 4.74 2.01 -4.51
N PHE A 42 4.22 3.16 -4.09
CA PHE A 42 2.81 3.33 -3.80
C PHE A 42 1.94 3.15 -5.05
N SER A 43 2.32 3.75 -6.17
CA SER A 43 1.61 3.54 -7.45
C SER A 43 1.65 2.09 -7.92
N GLU A 44 2.76 1.38 -7.71
CA GLU A 44 2.85 -0.03 -8.05
C GLU A 44 1.98 -0.90 -7.13
N LEU A 45 1.98 -0.62 -5.82
CA LEU A 45 1.11 -1.30 -4.86
C LEU A 45 -0.36 -1.12 -5.23
N ALA A 46 -0.76 0.09 -5.57
CA ALA A 46 -2.11 0.41 -6.04
C ALA A 46 -2.54 -0.47 -7.21
N LEU A 47 -1.73 -0.51 -8.28
CA LEU A 47 -2.01 -1.32 -9.48
C LEU A 47 -2.16 -2.81 -9.14
N ARG A 48 -1.32 -3.34 -8.25
CA ARG A 48 -1.41 -4.75 -7.82
C ARG A 48 -2.68 -5.03 -7.02
N VAL A 49 -3.13 -4.08 -6.20
CA VAL A 49 -4.39 -4.21 -5.45
C VAL A 49 -5.59 -4.15 -6.41
N GLU A 50 -5.56 -3.26 -7.40
CA GLU A 50 -6.59 -3.17 -8.45
C GLU A 50 -6.68 -4.47 -9.25
N ASP A 51 -5.54 -5.06 -9.61
CA ASP A 51 -5.48 -6.36 -10.30
C ASP A 51 -6.12 -7.49 -9.46
N GLU A 52 -5.92 -7.50 -8.14
CA GLU A 52 -6.55 -8.50 -7.25
C GLU A 52 -8.03 -8.21 -6.98
N LEU A 53 -8.40 -6.94 -6.87
CA LEU A 53 -9.78 -6.50 -6.68
C LEU A 53 -10.63 -6.75 -7.92
N GLY A 54 -10.01 -6.66 -9.10
CA GLY A 54 -10.67 -6.63 -10.40
C GLY A 54 -11.41 -5.31 -10.66
N ASP A 55 -11.02 -4.23 -9.97
CA ASP A 55 -11.64 -2.90 -10.05
C ASP A 55 -10.60 -1.81 -9.78
N GLU A 56 -10.88 -0.59 -10.25
CA GLU A 56 -9.99 0.57 -10.10
C GLU A 56 -10.16 1.24 -8.72
N LEU A 57 -9.05 1.65 -8.09
CA LEU A 57 -9.07 2.40 -6.84
C LEU A 57 -9.22 3.89 -7.15
N ASN A 58 -10.18 4.55 -6.49
CA ASN A 58 -10.37 5.99 -6.66
C ASN A 58 -9.42 6.80 -5.77
N PHE A 59 -8.30 7.25 -6.34
CA PHE A 59 -7.30 8.08 -5.66
C PHE A 59 -7.74 9.54 -5.51
N ASP A 60 -8.69 9.82 -4.62
CA ASP A 60 -8.94 11.19 -4.23
C ASP A 60 -7.72 11.74 -3.44
N ALA A 61 -7.06 12.73 -4.04
CA ALA A 61 -5.79 13.33 -3.61
C ALA A 61 -5.69 13.85 -2.15
N PRO A 62 -6.77 14.18 -1.41
CA PRO A 62 -6.65 14.63 -0.02
C PRO A 62 -6.04 13.61 0.94
N GLY A 63 -6.18 12.31 0.69
CA GLY A 63 -5.75 11.24 1.62
C GLY A 63 -4.22 11.02 1.70
N LEU A 64 -3.50 11.36 0.63
CA LEU A 64 -2.05 11.10 0.50
C LEU A 64 -1.16 11.97 1.41
N ARG A 65 -1.68 13.08 1.96
CA ARG A 65 -0.87 14.07 2.70
C ARG A 65 -0.44 13.62 4.10
N ARG A 66 -0.96 12.49 4.60
CA ARG A 66 -0.72 12.01 5.98
C ARG A 66 -0.01 10.67 6.09
N ILE A 67 0.42 10.08 4.97
CA ILE A 67 1.02 8.74 4.98
C ILE A 67 2.50 8.83 5.36
N SER A 68 2.86 8.23 6.50
CA SER A 68 4.21 8.25 7.07
C SER A 68 4.74 6.87 7.45
N THR A 69 3.86 5.92 7.76
CA THR A 69 4.20 4.56 8.19
C THR A 69 3.63 3.51 7.25
N VAL A 70 4.10 2.26 7.40
CA VAL A 70 3.50 1.10 6.74
C VAL A 70 2.01 0.98 7.09
N GLY A 71 1.65 1.18 8.37
CA GLY A 71 0.27 1.17 8.84
C GLY A 71 -0.60 2.19 8.12
N ASP A 72 -0.10 3.42 7.93
CA ASP A 72 -0.83 4.47 7.22
C ASP A 72 -1.14 4.08 5.76
N VAL A 73 -0.23 3.35 5.09
CA VAL A 73 -0.46 2.84 3.73
C VAL A 73 -1.57 1.80 3.73
N LEU A 74 -1.51 0.84 4.65
CA LEU A 74 -2.49 -0.23 4.74
C LEU A 74 -3.88 0.31 5.07
N ASP A 75 -3.97 1.25 6.02
CA ASP A 75 -5.22 1.94 6.37
C ASP A 75 -5.77 2.74 5.18
N PHE A 76 -4.89 3.39 4.42
CA PHE A 76 -5.31 4.16 3.25
C PHE A 76 -5.86 3.25 2.15
N ILE A 77 -5.19 2.14 1.82
CA ILE A 77 -5.67 1.17 0.83
C ILE A 77 -7.00 0.53 1.27
N GLU A 78 -7.17 0.23 2.55
CA GLU A 78 -8.43 -0.26 3.10
C GLU A 78 -9.55 0.79 2.94
N HIS A 79 -9.25 2.07 3.19
CA HIS A 79 -10.20 3.15 2.96
C HIS A 79 -10.62 3.27 1.49
N LEU A 80 -9.66 3.21 0.55
CA LEU A 80 -9.94 3.29 -0.88
C LEU A 80 -10.89 2.19 -1.39
N GLN A 81 -10.79 0.98 -0.82
CA GLN A 81 -11.67 -0.15 -1.19
C GLN A 81 -13.08 -0.05 -0.60
N SER A 82 -13.27 0.82 0.39
CA SER A 82 -14.56 1.03 1.08
C SER A 82 -15.35 2.24 0.58
N ALA A 83 -14.70 3.10 -0.21
CA ALA A 83 -15.25 4.33 -0.76
C ALA A 83 -16.07 4.07 -2.03
#